data_AF-A0A496QKT4-F1
#
_entry.id   AF-A0A496QKT4-F1
#
_cell.length_a   1.000
_cell.length_b   1.000
_cell.length_c   1.000
_cell.angle_alpha   90.00
_cell.angle_beta   90.00
_cell.angle_gamma   90.00
#
_symmetry.space_group_name_H-M   'P 1'
#
loop_
_entity.id
_entity.type
_entity.pdbx_description
1 polymer ?
#
loop_
_entity_poly.entity_id
_entity_poly.type
_entity_poly.pdbx_seq_one_letter_code
_entity_poly.pdbx_strand_id
1 'polypeptide(L)'
;MERLRGKSQYIFALLANAYWLFPWKSSIYQGPLKKICFPGLNCHSCPAATTSCPLGAFQNLLATLRPGLQMGQMHIGAYVLGSLGLIGSVAGRMPCGWICPFGLLQKWLFLLPVPKFSFWRPLGRGPYLFLVVFVVLLPLLVVDSSGYGSVWFCKYVCPAGTLEAGIPLLCLDQGLRRAAGWLFAYKFIVL
;
A
#
# COMPACT_ATOMS: atom_id res chain seq x y z
N MET A 1 18.33 -5.65 -20.82
CA MET A 1 17.71 -5.96 -19.50
C MET A 1 16.40 -5.21 -19.23
N GLU A 2 16.24 -3.95 -19.66
CA GLU A 2 15.01 -3.19 -19.36
C GLU A 2 13.70 -3.76 -19.92
N ARG A 3 13.72 -4.36 -21.12
CA ARG A 3 12.54 -5.02 -21.71
C ARG A 3 12.08 -6.23 -20.89
N LEU A 4 13.02 -6.98 -20.29
CA LEU A 4 12.72 -8.13 -19.46
C LEU A 4 12.06 -7.70 -18.14
N ARG A 5 12.62 -6.66 -17.51
CA ARG A 5 12.07 -6.01 -16.30
C ARG A 5 10.67 -5.45 -16.56
N GLY A 6 10.45 -4.79 -17.68
CA GLY A 6 9.12 -4.28 -18.03
C GLY A 6 8.11 -5.41 -18.17
N LYS A 7 8.45 -6.49 -18.90
CA LYS A 7 7.57 -7.66 -19.06
C LYS A 7 7.21 -8.29 -17.71
N SER A 8 8.19 -8.49 -16.81
CA SER A 8 7.91 -9.03 -15.49
C SER A 8 6.95 -8.12 -14.72
N GLN A 9 7.19 -6.81 -14.71
CA GLN A 9 6.33 -5.84 -14.03
C GLN A 9 4.89 -5.88 -14.55
N TYR A 10 4.66 -5.96 -15.87
CA TYR A 10 3.32 -6.08 -16.43
C TYR A 10 2.62 -7.38 -16.04
N ILE A 11 3.33 -8.51 -16.14
CA ILE A 11 2.79 -9.83 -15.78
C ILE A 11 2.37 -9.84 -14.31
N PHE A 12 3.26 -9.39 -13.42
CA PHE A 12 2.97 -9.35 -11.99
C PHE A 12 1.88 -8.33 -11.64
N ALA A 13 1.82 -7.19 -12.32
CA ALA A 13 0.73 -6.22 -12.14
C ALA A 13 -0.64 -6.83 -12.51
N LEU A 14 -0.72 -7.58 -13.61
CA LEU A 14 -1.93 -8.28 -14.03
C LEU A 14 -2.32 -9.40 -13.05
N LEU A 15 -1.34 -10.20 -12.60
CA LEU A 15 -1.59 -11.28 -11.64
C LEU A 15 -2.05 -10.73 -10.27
N ALA A 16 -1.40 -9.66 -9.80
CA ALA A 16 -1.76 -8.99 -8.55
C ALA A 16 -3.12 -8.29 -8.62
N ASN A 17 -3.59 -7.98 -9.84
CA ASN A 17 -4.86 -7.31 -10.13
C ASN A 17 -5.79 -8.16 -11.02
N ALA A 18 -5.84 -9.48 -10.77
CA ALA A 18 -6.59 -10.41 -11.59
C ALA A 18 -8.11 -10.43 -11.34
N TYR A 19 -8.63 -9.63 -10.40
CA TYR A 19 -10.08 -9.55 -10.20
C TYR A 19 -10.69 -8.54 -11.18
N TRP A 20 -11.44 -9.02 -12.17
CA TRP A 20 -12.01 -8.19 -13.24
C TRP A 20 -13.53 -8.00 -13.11
N LEU A 21 -14.16 -8.68 -12.14
CA LEU A 21 -15.61 -8.57 -11.89
C LEU A 21 -15.98 -7.36 -11.01
N PHE A 22 -15.02 -6.52 -10.66
CA PHE A 22 -15.23 -5.35 -9.80
C PHE A 22 -16.25 -4.31 -10.32
N PRO A 23 -16.47 -4.12 -11.65
CA PRO A 23 -17.49 -3.19 -12.11
C PRO A 23 -18.93 -3.69 -11.85
N TRP A 24 -19.12 -5.00 -11.72
CA TRP A 24 -20.45 -5.62 -11.74
C TRP A 24 -20.91 -6.21 -10.40
N LYS A 25 -20.00 -6.68 -9.54
CA LYS A 25 -20.39 -7.48 -8.35
C LYS A 25 -20.09 -6.81 -7.02
N SER A 26 -18.83 -6.44 -6.79
CA SER A 26 -18.41 -5.76 -5.56
C SER A 26 -17.27 -4.82 -5.86
N SER A 27 -17.29 -3.64 -5.24
CA SER A 27 -16.27 -2.62 -5.41
C SER A 27 -14.89 -3.07 -4.89
N ILE A 28 -14.82 -4.10 -4.04
CA ILE A 28 -13.55 -4.66 -3.52
C ILE A 28 -13.65 -6.19 -3.49
N TYR A 29 -12.57 -6.86 -3.88
CA TYR A 29 -12.42 -8.31 -3.75
C TYR A 29 -12.13 -8.72 -2.29
N GLN A 30 -12.94 -9.64 -1.74
CA GLN A 30 -12.79 -10.17 -0.37
C GLN A 30 -12.48 -11.69 -0.33
N GLY A 31 -12.02 -12.27 -1.43
CA GLY A 31 -11.73 -13.72 -1.46
C GLY A 31 -10.45 -14.11 -0.71
N PRO A 32 -10.15 -15.42 -0.64
CA PRO A 32 -9.06 -15.96 0.19
C PRO A 32 -7.67 -15.49 -0.25
N LEU A 33 -7.48 -15.18 -1.54
CA LEU A 33 -6.21 -14.68 -2.07
C LEU A 33 -5.80 -13.34 -1.43
N LYS A 34 -6.76 -12.58 -0.88
CA LYS A 34 -6.47 -11.29 -0.23
C LYS A 34 -5.64 -11.45 1.04
N LYS A 35 -5.68 -12.63 1.66
CA LYS A 35 -4.88 -12.96 2.84
C LYS A 35 -3.39 -13.06 2.52
N ILE A 36 -3.02 -13.21 1.24
CA ILE A 36 -1.62 -13.34 0.82
C ILE A 36 -1.00 -11.96 0.62
N CYS A 37 0.11 -11.71 1.30
CA CYS A 37 0.90 -10.49 1.14
C CYS A 37 1.69 -10.54 -0.16
N PHE A 38 1.48 -9.55 -1.03
CA PHE A 38 2.23 -9.43 -2.28
C PHE A 38 3.66 -8.93 -2.00
N PRO A 39 4.71 -9.45 -2.67
CA PRO A 39 6.09 -8.98 -2.51
C PRO A 39 6.33 -7.63 -3.21
N GLY A 40 5.56 -6.61 -2.85
CA GLY A 40 5.62 -5.26 -3.40
C GLY A 40 4.47 -4.37 -2.92
N LEU A 41 4.52 -3.08 -3.24
CA LEU A 41 3.39 -2.18 -3.05
C LEU A 41 2.29 -2.53 -4.06
N ASN A 42 1.20 -3.12 -3.56
CA ASN A 42 -0.06 -3.35 -4.27
C ASN A 42 -1.19 -2.96 -3.32
N CYS A 43 -2.02 -1.96 -3.65
CA CYS A 43 -3.00 -1.43 -2.70
C CYS A 43 -4.05 -2.48 -2.31
N HIS A 44 -4.27 -2.68 -1.02
CA HIS A 44 -5.32 -3.57 -0.52
C HIS A 44 -6.72 -3.11 -0.96
N SER A 45 -6.95 -1.79 -1.02
CA SER A 45 -8.25 -1.23 -1.38
C SER A 45 -8.45 -1.10 -2.89
N CYS A 46 -7.50 -1.50 -3.73
CA CYS A 46 -7.70 -1.50 -5.18
C CYS A 46 -8.83 -2.48 -5.54
N PRO A 47 -9.83 -2.07 -6.34
CA PRO A 47 -10.96 -2.92 -6.70
C PRO A 47 -10.51 -4.21 -7.40
N ALA A 48 -9.48 -4.13 -8.24
CA ALA A 48 -8.95 -5.27 -9.00
C ALA A 48 -7.96 -6.14 -8.22
N ALA A 49 -7.47 -5.69 -7.07
CA ALA A 49 -6.39 -6.37 -6.36
C ALA A 49 -6.84 -7.67 -5.70
N THR A 50 -6.20 -8.78 -6.09
CA THR A 50 -6.43 -10.11 -5.51
C THR A 50 -5.62 -10.35 -4.25
N THR A 51 -4.49 -9.66 -4.09
CA THR A 51 -3.54 -9.79 -2.97
C THR A 51 -3.54 -8.54 -2.08
N SER A 52 -2.88 -8.62 -0.92
CA SER A 52 -2.78 -7.52 0.05
C SER A 52 -1.42 -6.82 0.01
N CYS A 53 -1.44 -5.53 0.40
CA CYS A 53 -0.23 -4.74 0.61
C CYS A 53 0.47 -5.21 1.90
N PRO A 54 1.76 -5.59 1.85
CA PRO A 54 2.48 -6.00 3.05
C PRO A 54 2.67 -4.84 4.04
N LEU A 55 2.83 -3.60 3.55
CA LEU A 55 2.90 -2.40 4.40
C LEU A 55 1.57 -2.13 5.10
N GLY A 56 0.45 -2.22 4.38
CA GLY A 56 -0.88 -2.04 4.97
C GLY A 56 -1.22 -3.14 5.98
N ALA A 57 -0.87 -4.39 5.67
CA ALA A 57 -1.03 -5.52 6.60
C ALA A 57 -0.18 -5.33 7.87
N PHE A 58 1.04 -4.81 7.73
CA PHE A 58 1.92 -4.51 8.85
C PHE A 58 1.38 -3.36 9.72
N GLN A 59 0.84 -2.30 9.12
CA GLN A 59 0.20 -1.23 9.88
C GLN A 59 -1.08 -1.68 10.59
N ASN A 60 -1.89 -2.52 9.95
CA ASN A 60 -3.08 -3.10 10.57
C ASN A 60 -2.71 -3.96 11.79
N LEU A 61 -1.63 -4.73 11.69
CA LEU A 61 -1.10 -5.48 12.81
C LEU A 61 -0.72 -4.58 13.98
N LEU A 62 0.01 -3.49 13.73
CA LEU A 62 0.41 -2.57 14.80
C LEU A 62 -0.80 -1.85 15.40
N ALA A 63 -1.79 -1.50 14.57
CA ALA A 63 -3.03 -0.86 15.01
C ALA A 63 -3.89 -1.75 15.93
N THR A 64 -3.87 -3.07 15.73
CA THR A 64 -4.64 -4.02 16.57
C THR A 64 -3.84 -4.62 17.72
N LEU A 65 -2.52 -4.39 17.77
CA LEU A 65 -1.63 -4.96 18.78
C LEU A 65 -2.00 -4.50 20.20
N ARG A 66 -2.26 -3.21 20.40
CA ARG A 66 -2.59 -2.63 21.71
C ARG A 66 -3.90 -3.18 22.31
N PRO A 67 -5.04 -3.19 21.59
CA PRO A 67 -6.26 -3.80 22.12
C PRO A 67 -6.13 -5.33 22.28
N GLY A 68 -5.36 -6.00 21.41
CA GLY A 68 -5.06 -7.43 21.56
C GLY A 68 -4.30 -7.75 22.86
N LEU A 69 -3.31 -6.93 23.21
CA LEU A 69 -2.58 -7.02 24.48
C LEU A 69 -3.50 -6.77 25.68
N GLN A 70 -4.43 -5.81 25.59
CA GLN A 70 -5.40 -5.53 26.65
C GLN A 70 -6.39 -6.69 26.87
N MET A 71 -6.73 -7.44 25.82
CA MET A 71 -7.62 -8.61 25.89
C MET A 71 -6.87 -9.94 26.08
N GLY A 72 -5.55 -9.93 26.29
CA GLY A 72 -4.74 -11.13 26.47
C GLY A 72 -4.60 -12.01 25.21
N GLN A 73 -5.03 -11.52 24.04
CA GLN A 73 -4.94 -12.23 22.76
C GLN A 73 -3.74 -11.74 21.97
N MET A 74 -2.64 -12.50 22.03
CA MET A 74 -1.38 -12.22 21.33
C MET A 74 -1.47 -12.60 19.84
N HIS A 75 -2.13 -11.77 19.03
CA HIS A 75 -2.08 -11.89 17.58
C HIS A 75 -0.84 -11.17 17.02
N ILE A 76 0.33 -11.78 17.19
CA ILE A 76 1.64 -11.22 16.79
C ILE A 76 1.78 -11.11 15.24
N GLY A 77 0.73 -11.48 14.48
CA GLY A 77 0.71 -11.60 13.01
C GLY A 77 2.03 -12.01 12.40
N ALA A 78 2.59 -13.10 12.96
CA ALA A 78 3.84 -13.71 12.54
C ALA A 78 3.89 -13.99 11.03
N TYR A 79 2.72 -14.18 10.39
CA TYR A 79 2.61 -14.28 8.94
C TYR A 79 3.11 -13.04 8.18
N VAL A 80 2.72 -11.84 8.61
CA VAL A 80 3.09 -10.59 7.94
C VAL A 80 4.58 -10.29 8.17
N LEU A 81 5.04 -10.45 9.41
CA LEU A 81 6.46 -10.29 9.76
C LEU A 81 7.34 -11.33 9.06
N GLY A 82 6.92 -12.59 9.05
CA GLY A 82 7.65 -13.69 8.42
C GLY A 82 7.71 -13.56 6.90
N SER A 83 6.61 -13.18 6.24
CA SER A 83 6.61 -12.95 4.79
C SER A 83 7.51 -11.76 4.40
N LEU A 84 7.41 -10.63 5.11
CA LEU A 84 8.30 -9.48 4.89
C LEU A 84 9.77 -9.82 5.18
N GLY A 85 10.05 -10.54 6.27
CA GLY A 85 11.39 -10.98 6.64
C GLY A 85 12.00 -11.92 5.61
N LEU A 86 11.23 -12.89 5.11
CA LEU A 86 11.66 -13.85 4.09
C LEU A 86 11.90 -13.16 2.74
N ILE A 87 10.98 -12.30 2.31
CA ILE A 87 11.16 -11.53 1.06
C ILE A 87 12.38 -10.62 1.17
N GLY A 88 12.55 -9.96 2.32
CA GLY A 88 13.68 -9.08 2.59
C GLY A 88 15.02 -9.81 2.66
N SER A 89 15.09 -11.00 3.24
CA SER A 89 16.32 -11.78 3.35
C SER A 89 16.73 -12.43 2.04
N VAL A 90 15.77 -12.97 1.27
CA VAL A 90 16.05 -13.69 0.02
C VAL A 90 16.24 -12.73 -1.15
N ALA A 91 15.34 -11.75 -1.30
CA ALA A 91 15.27 -10.89 -2.48
C ALA A 91 15.69 -9.43 -2.21
N GLY A 92 15.82 -9.03 -0.95
CA GLY A 92 16.13 -7.66 -0.56
C GLY A 92 15.19 -6.66 -1.21
N ARG A 93 15.74 -5.69 -1.94
CA ARG A 93 14.99 -4.65 -2.66
C ARG A 93 14.63 -5.00 -4.11
N MET A 94 15.01 -6.19 -4.60
CA MET A 94 14.72 -6.59 -5.99
C MET A 94 13.22 -6.61 -6.33
N PRO A 95 12.30 -7.06 -5.45
CA PRO A 95 10.88 -7.15 -5.78
C PRO A 95 10.25 -5.80 -6.15
N CYS A 96 10.72 -4.70 -5.53
CA CYS A 96 10.27 -3.35 -5.84
C CYS A 96 10.55 -2.96 -7.30
N GLY A 97 11.64 -3.45 -7.90
CA GLY A 97 12.03 -3.12 -9.27
C GLY A 97 11.49 -4.07 -10.34
N TRP A 98 11.15 -5.31 -9.98
CA TRP A 98 10.80 -6.37 -10.96
C TRP A 98 9.35 -6.85 -10.87
N ILE A 99 8.76 -6.80 -9.69
CA ILE A 99 7.47 -7.45 -9.37
C ILE A 99 6.41 -6.41 -8.99
N CYS A 100 6.80 -5.32 -8.34
CA CYS A 100 5.87 -4.34 -7.80
C CYS A 100 5.11 -3.55 -8.90
N PRO A 101 3.75 -3.53 -8.86
CA PRO A 101 2.94 -2.75 -9.81
C PRO A 101 3.17 -1.25 -9.65
N PHE A 102 3.36 -0.76 -8.42
CA PHE A 102 3.71 0.64 -8.21
C PHE A 102 5.07 1.03 -8.83
N GLY A 103 6.03 0.10 -8.91
CA GLY A 103 7.30 0.33 -9.61
C GLY A 103 7.13 0.51 -11.11
N LEU A 104 6.13 -0.14 -11.72
CA LEU A 104 5.73 0.13 -13.10
C LEU A 104 5.19 1.55 -13.21
N LEU A 105 4.27 1.95 -12.33
CA LEU A 105 3.67 3.28 -12.32
C LEU A 105 4.70 4.40 -12.15
N GLN A 106 5.68 4.23 -11.26
CA GLN A 106 6.80 5.16 -11.10
C GLN A 106 7.60 5.32 -12.39
N LYS A 107 7.77 4.24 -13.17
CA LYS A 107 8.42 4.33 -14.47
C LYS A 107 7.60 5.18 -15.43
N TRP A 108 6.30 4.94 -15.56
CA TRP A 108 5.40 5.77 -16.37
C TRP A 108 5.45 7.24 -15.96
N LEU A 109 5.43 7.53 -14.65
CA LEU A 109 5.53 8.89 -14.12
C LEU A 109 6.88 9.55 -14.46
N PHE A 110 7.98 8.78 -14.42
CA PHE A 110 9.30 9.29 -14.78
C PHE A 110 9.46 9.58 -16.28
N LEU A 111 8.64 8.98 -17.14
CA LEU A 111 8.57 9.30 -18.56
C LEU A 111 7.87 10.63 -18.84
N LEU A 112 7.08 11.18 -17.90
CA LEU A 112 6.47 12.51 -18.10
C LEU A 112 7.55 13.62 -18.13
N PRO A 113 7.42 14.61 -19.05
CA PRO A 113 8.35 15.72 -19.19
C PRO A 113 8.12 16.81 -18.13
N VAL A 114 8.11 16.43 -16.86
CA VAL A 114 8.00 17.36 -15.72
C VAL A 114 9.38 17.71 -15.16
N PRO A 115 9.59 18.92 -14.62
CA PRO A 115 10.85 19.28 -13.97
C PRO A 115 11.10 18.35 -12.79
N LYS A 116 12.20 17.60 -12.84
CA LYS A 116 12.56 16.61 -11.81
C LYS A 116 13.40 17.27 -10.74
N PHE A 117 12.85 17.41 -9.54
CA PHE A 117 13.60 17.96 -8.41
C PHE A 117 14.53 16.90 -7.80
N SER A 118 15.81 17.21 -7.79
CA SER A 118 16.83 16.42 -7.08
C SER A 118 16.81 16.79 -5.61
N PHE A 119 16.40 15.87 -4.74
CA PHE A 119 16.54 16.05 -3.29
C PHE A 119 18.01 16.13 -2.86
N TRP A 120 18.32 17.01 -1.90
CA TRP A 120 19.65 17.14 -1.31
C TRP A 120 20.09 15.84 -0.64
N ARG A 121 21.36 15.43 -0.84
CA ARG A 121 21.95 14.15 -0.36
C ARG A 121 21.72 13.81 1.12
N PRO A 122 21.76 14.73 2.11
CA PRO A 122 21.49 14.38 3.52
C PRO A 122 20.03 13.98 3.78
N LEU A 123 19.09 14.34 2.90
CA LEU A 123 17.69 13.92 2.99
C LEU A 123 17.48 12.43 2.62
N GLY A 124 18.53 11.71 2.21
CA GLY A 124 18.47 10.28 1.90
C GLY A 124 18.03 9.40 3.09
N ARG A 125 18.17 9.88 4.34
CA ARG A 125 17.64 9.21 5.54
C ARG A 125 16.20 9.57 5.88
N GLY A 126 15.68 10.66 5.31
CA GLY A 126 14.33 11.16 5.56
C GLY A 126 13.24 10.11 5.34
N PRO A 127 13.27 9.31 4.26
CA PRO A 127 12.27 8.26 4.02
C PRO A 127 12.23 7.20 5.12
N TYR A 128 13.37 6.88 5.75
CA TYR A 128 13.43 5.90 6.83
C TYR A 128 12.81 6.45 8.12
N LEU A 129 13.13 7.71 8.46
CA LEU A 129 12.51 8.39 9.60
C LEU A 129 11.00 8.50 9.38
N PHE A 130 10.59 8.90 8.17
CA PHE A 130 9.19 8.99 7.78
C PHE A 130 8.48 7.62 7.90
N LEU A 131 9.10 6.53 7.43
CA LEU A 131 8.59 5.18 7.58
C LEU A 131 8.40 4.81 9.06
N VAL A 132 9.42 5.01 9.89
CA VAL A 132 9.31 4.69 11.33
C VAL A 132 8.19 5.49 11.99
N VAL A 133 8.08 6.79 11.71
CA VAL A 133 7.05 7.64 12.31
C VAL A 133 5.64 7.25 11.84
N PHE A 134 5.42 7.16 10.52
CA PHE A 134 4.08 6.97 9.97
C PHE A 134 3.60 5.51 9.94
N VAL A 135 4.53 4.55 9.87
CA VAL A 135 4.20 3.12 9.80
C VAL A 135 4.28 2.47 11.17
N VAL A 136 5.17 2.91 12.06
CA VAL A 136 5.35 2.27 13.38
C VAL A 136 4.81 3.11 14.53
N LEU A 137 5.31 4.33 14.73
CA LEU A 137 4.99 5.13 15.91
C LEU A 137 3.53 5.59 15.93
N LEU A 138 3.03 6.17 14.84
CA LEU A 138 1.68 6.73 14.81
C LEU A 138 0.57 5.68 15.02
N PRO A 139 0.59 4.48 14.39
CA PRO A 139 -0.41 3.44 14.65
C PRO A 139 -0.41 2.93 16.10
N LEU A 140 0.72 3.04 16.82
CA LEU A 140 0.84 2.59 18.21
C LEU A 140 0.43 3.68 19.21
N LEU A 141 0.80 4.93 18.94
CA LEU A 141 0.63 6.05 19.87
C LEU A 141 -0.75 6.70 19.76
N VAL A 142 -1.27 6.85 18.54
CA VAL A 142 -2.54 7.54 18.30
C VAL A 142 -3.65 6.51 18.12
N VAL A 143 -4.48 6.39 19.14
CA VAL A 143 -5.57 5.41 19.23
C VAL A 143 -6.92 6.11 19.32
N ASP A 144 -7.92 5.49 18.71
CA ASP A 144 -9.31 5.93 18.81
C ASP A 144 -9.89 5.55 20.18
N SER A 145 -11.10 6.04 20.49
CA SER A 145 -11.83 5.78 21.74
C SER A 145 -12.00 4.29 22.05
N SER A 146 -11.97 3.44 21.03
CA SER A 146 -12.07 1.97 21.15
C SER A 146 -10.71 1.28 21.30
N GLY A 147 -9.61 2.03 21.45
CA GLY A 147 -8.25 1.49 21.65
C GLY A 147 -7.53 1.02 20.38
N TYR A 148 -8.19 1.02 19.23
CA TYR A 148 -7.59 0.67 17.94
C TYR A 148 -6.76 1.84 17.39
N GLY A 149 -5.59 1.52 16.84
CA GLY A 149 -4.81 2.45 16.02
C GLY A 149 -5.40 2.59 14.61
N SER A 150 -4.87 3.54 13.83
CA SER A 150 -5.23 3.70 12.41
C SER A 150 -4.03 3.49 11.49
N VAL A 151 -4.30 3.11 10.23
CA VAL A 151 -3.25 2.91 9.21
C VAL A 151 -2.78 4.24 8.61
N TRP A 152 -2.04 5.03 9.39
CA TRP A 152 -1.65 6.41 9.07
C TRP A 152 -1.04 6.60 7.67
N PHE A 153 0.04 5.89 7.35
CA PHE A 153 0.63 5.93 6.01
C PHE A 153 -0.39 5.61 4.89
N CYS A 154 -1.11 4.49 4.96
CA CYS A 154 -2.13 4.14 3.97
C CYS A 154 -3.28 5.17 3.88
N LYS A 155 -3.65 5.78 5.02
CA LYS A 155 -4.75 6.74 5.10
C LYS A 155 -4.37 8.13 4.59
N TYR A 156 -3.14 8.60 4.76
CA TYR A 156 -2.78 10.00 4.48
C TYR A 156 -1.73 10.19 3.38
N VAL A 157 -0.83 9.24 3.14
CA VAL A 157 0.35 9.48 2.29
C VAL A 157 0.52 8.47 1.15
N CYS A 158 -0.05 7.27 1.25
CA CYS A 158 0.23 6.19 0.30
C CYS A 158 -0.14 6.56 -1.16
N PRO A 159 0.85 6.70 -2.06
CA PRO A 159 0.61 7.09 -3.46
C PRO A 159 -0.09 5.97 -4.26
N ALA A 160 0.27 4.71 -3.98
CA ALA A 160 -0.39 3.55 -4.58
C ALA A 160 -1.87 3.50 -4.21
N GLY A 161 -2.23 3.90 -2.98
CA GLY A 161 -3.64 3.97 -2.57
C GLY A 161 -4.44 5.02 -3.32
N THR A 162 -3.87 6.20 -3.57
CA THR A 162 -4.55 7.26 -4.31
C THR A 162 -4.75 6.88 -5.78
N LEU A 163 -3.71 6.34 -6.42
CA LEU A 163 -3.70 6.05 -7.85
C LEU A 163 -4.40 4.74 -8.21
N GLU A 164 -4.16 3.65 -7.46
CA GLU A 164 -4.71 2.32 -7.76
C GLU A 164 -6.12 2.12 -7.21
N ALA A 165 -6.42 2.68 -6.03
CA ALA A 165 -7.73 2.51 -5.39
C ALA A 165 -8.60 3.76 -5.52
N GLY A 166 -8.05 4.93 -5.19
CA GLY A 166 -8.78 6.19 -5.13
C GLY A 166 -9.45 6.58 -6.46
N ILE A 167 -8.67 6.65 -7.55
CA ILE A 167 -9.22 7.02 -8.87
C ILE A 167 -10.30 6.03 -9.33
N PRO A 168 -10.06 4.70 -9.36
CA PRO A 168 -11.09 3.76 -9.81
C PRO A 168 -12.35 3.73 -8.94
N LEU A 169 -12.20 3.78 -7.61
CA LEU A 169 -13.34 3.75 -6.69
C LEU A 169 -14.22 5.00 -6.83
N LEU A 170 -13.63 6.18 -7.02
CA LEU A 170 -14.40 7.42 -7.22
C LEU A 170 -15.13 7.44 -8.57
N CYS A 171 -14.57 6.78 -9.59
CA CYS A 171 -15.23 6.61 -10.87
C CYS A 171 -16.44 5.68 -10.77
N LEU A 172 -16.33 4.60 -9.99
CA LEU A 172 -17.37 3.58 -9.83
C LEU A 172 -18.48 3.97 -8.86
N ASP A 173 -18.14 4.59 -7.73
CA ASP A 173 -19.08 4.87 -6.64
C ASP A 173 -19.37 6.38 -6.51
N GLN A 174 -20.62 6.74 -6.83
CA GLN A 174 -21.09 8.13 -6.74
C GLN A 174 -21.23 8.62 -5.29
N GLY A 175 -21.47 7.73 -4.33
CA GLY A 175 -21.53 8.04 -2.90
C GLY A 175 -20.15 8.35 -2.34
N LEU A 176 -19.14 7.57 -2.72
CA LEU A 176 -17.75 7.84 -2.37
C LEU A 176 -17.25 9.15 -2.99
N ARG A 177 -17.72 9.49 -4.19
CA ARG A 177 -17.42 10.76 -4.85
C ARG A 177 -17.93 11.98 -4.08
N ARG A 178 -19.09 11.86 -3.43
CA ARG A 178 -19.62 12.93 -2.55
C ARG A 178 -18.88 12.98 -1.21
N ALA A 179 -18.36 11.85 -0.75
CA ALA A 179 -17.50 11.76 0.43
C ALA A 179 -16.02 12.10 0.13
N ALA A 180 -15.66 12.36 -1.13
CA ALA A 180 -14.33 12.77 -1.55
C ALA A 180 -14.07 14.21 -1.09
N GLY A 181 -13.72 14.34 0.19
CA GLY A 181 -13.42 15.61 0.81
C GLY A 181 -11.97 16.03 0.65
N TRP A 182 -11.58 16.98 1.49
CA TRP A 182 -10.23 17.54 1.58
C TRP A 182 -9.11 16.50 1.66
N LEU A 183 -9.36 15.37 2.33
CA LEU A 183 -8.42 14.25 2.46
C LEU A 183 -7.96 13.69 1.11
N PHE A 184 -8.84 13.65 0.12
CA PHE A 184 -8.49 13.13 -1.21
C PHE A 184 -7.72 14.16 -2.03
N ALA A 185 -8.11 15.44 -1.95
CA ALA A 185 -7.38 16.53 -2.60
C ALA A 185 -5.96 16.68 -2.05
N TYR A 186 -5.79 16.59 -0.72
CA TYR A 186 -4.48 16.60 -0.07
C TYR A 186 -3.57 15.48 -0.59
N LYS A 187 -4.10 14.25 -0.73
CA LYS A 187 -3.32 13.11 -1.25
C LYS A 187 -2.81 13.34 -2.67
N PHE A 188 -3.57 14.04 -3.49
CA PHE A 188 -3.16 14.39 -4.86
C PHE A 188 -2.09 15.48 -4.90
N ILE A 189 -2.10 16.42 -3.94
CA ILE A 189 -1.10 17.49 -3.83
C ILE A 189 0.25 16.95 -3.33
N VAL A 190 0.22 15.96 -2.45
CA VAL A 190 1.45 15.33 -1.89
C VAL A 190 2.18 14.46 -2.93
N LEU A 191 1.49 14.05 -3.99
CA LEU A 191 1.97 13.11 -5.01
C LEU A 191 2.72 13.81 -6.15
#